data_AF-A0A151IM77-F1
#
_entry.id   AF-A0A151IM77-F1
#
_cell.length_a   1.000
_cell.length_b   1.000
_cell.length_c   1.000
_cell.angle_alpha   90.00
_cell.angle_beta   90.00
_cell.angle_gamma   90.00
#
_symmetry.space_group_name_H-M   'P 1'
#
loop_
_entity.id
_entity.type
_entity.pdbx_description
1 polymer ?
#
loop_
_entity_poly.entity_id
_entity_poly.type
_entity_poly.pdbx_seq_one_letter_code
_entity_poly.pdbx_strand_id
1 'polypeptide(L)'
;MAYKAHLDMEIRKLRPAELYTLGNILSISDSWKKLMSIVLKQGNVPKFSSDHISIIEHTANSDKRNAAQIFLDEWSTMDRKRPTLKLLQELLIKAELFRAADYVACDILKQERPKRPDCGPAHSIDTSDTVINKLLDNQMLPLDTFVNRVPLKPTSELISEINRIDSSEKMPAIVQTMENYKCEELLSEELPVVLNNYK
;
A
#
# COMPACT_ATOMS: atom_id res chain seq x y z
N MET A 1 19.45 31.97 13.66
CA MET A 1 18.00 31.83 13.90
C MET A 1 17.65 30.36 13.84
N ALA A 2 16.95 29.82 14.85
CA ALA A 2 16.53 28.43 14.84
C ALA A 2 15.44 28.21 13.78
N TYR A 3 15.58 27.18 12.96
CA TYR A 3 14.54 26.75 12.01
C TYR A 3 13.29 26.35 12.81
N LYS A 4 12.17 27.03 12.57
CA LYS A 4 10.87 26.70 13.15
C LYS A 4 9.81 26.70 12.06
N ALA A 5 9.29 25.51 11.76
CA ALA A 5 8.17 25.35 10.84
C ALA A 5 6.88 25.96 11.44
N HIS A 6 6.02 26.47 10.58
CA HIS A 6 4.70 27.02 10.93
C HIS A 6 3.73 26.77 9.77
N LEU A 7 2.43 26.89 10.03
CA LEU A 7 1.38 26.50 9.09
C LEU A 7 1.44 27.22 7.73
N ASP A 8 1.81 28.50 7.72
CA ASP A 8 1.91 29.30 6.49
C ASP A 8 3.25 29.11 5.74
N MET A 9 4.14 28.26 6.26
CA MET A 9 5.38 27.92 5.57
C MET A 9 5.05 27.19 4.27
N GLU A 10 5.65 27.65 3.17
CA GLU A 10 5.55 26.99 1.86
C GLU A 10 6.27 25.63 1.88
N ILE A 11 5.71 24.62 1.22
CA ILE A 11 6.26 23.25 1.22
C ILE A 11 7.73 23.23 0.76
N ARG A 12 8.09 24.02 -0.26
CA ARG A 12 9.45 24.11 -0.80
C ARG A 12 10.51 24.67 0.19
N LYS A 13 10.06 25.24 1.32
CA LYS A 13 10.94 25.78 2.38
C LYS A 13 11.22 24.76 3.49
N LEU A 14 10.62 23.57 3.41
CA LEU A 14 10.97 22.45 4.28
C LEU A 14 12.43 22.05 4.08
N ARG A 15 13.03 21.48 5.12
CA ARG A 15 14.38 20.93 5.02
C ARG A 15 14.36 19.74 4.05
N PRO A 16 15.45 19.52 3.28
CA PRO A 16 15.52 18.38 2.36
C PRO A 16 15.22 17.03 3.02
N ALA A 17 15.70 16.82 4.24
CA ALA A 17 15.41 15.61 5.02
C ALA A 17 13.92 15.45 5.36
N GLU A 18 13.21 16.55 5.60
CA GLU A 18 11.77 16.51 5.91
C GLU A 18 10.95 16.13 4.68
N LEU A 19 11.27 16.73 3.53
CA LEU A 19 10.65 16.40 2.25
C LEU A 19 10.95 14.96 1.83
N TYR A 20 12.18 14.50 2.03
CA TYR A 20 12.57 13.13 1.72
C TYR A 20 11.76 12.11 2.55
N THR A 21 11.68 12.29 3.87
CA THR A 21 10.88 11.41 4.73
C THR A 21 9.39 11.47 4.38
N LEU A 22 8.85 12.66 4.12
CA LEU A 22 7.46 12.81 3.69
C LEU A 22 7.20 12.09 2.38
N GLY A 23 8.11 12.24 1.40
CA GLY A 23 8.07 11.54 0.12
C GLY A 23 8.03 10.03 0.33
N ASN A 24 8.93 9.48 1.14
CA ASN A 24 8.96 8.05 1.46
C ASN A 24 7.66 7.54 2.10
N ILE A 25 7.06 8.32 3.01
CA ILE A 25 5.76 7.96 3.61
C ILE A 25 4.67 7.91 2.53
N LEU A 26 4.66 8.89 1.63
CA LEU A 26 3.66 8.99 0.56
C LEU A 26 3.87 8.00 -0.60
N SER A 27 5.06 7.42 -0.74
CA SER A 27 5.31 6.35 -1.72
C SER A 27 4.65 5.03 -1.33
N ILE A 28 4.37 4.84 -0.04
CA ILE A 28 3.74 3.60 0.43
C ILE A 28 2.35 3.51 -0.21
N SER A 29 2.13 2.40 -0.91
CA SER A 29 0.89 2.12 -1.64
C SER A 29 0.48 3.23 -2.61
N ASP A 30 1.46 3.94 -3.19
CA ASP A 30 1.24 5.09 -4.09
C ASP A 30 0.28 6.16 -3.52
N SER A 31 0.33 6.38 -2.20
CA SER A 31 -0.53 7.36 -1.50
C SER A 31 -0.40 8.78 -2.06
N TRP A 32 0.74 9.11 -2.66
CA TRP A 32 0.96 10.37 -3.39
C TRP A 32 -0.05 10.59 -4.53
N LYS A 33 -0.53 9.53 -5.22
CA LYS A 33 -1.56 9.64 -6.26
C LYS A 33 -2.90 10.07 -5.66
N LYS A 34 -3.24 9.54 -4.49
CA LYS A 34 -4.45 9.92 -3.73
C LYS A 34 -4.39 11.37 -3.27
N LEU A 35 -3.21 11.83 -2.82
CA LEU A 35 -2.99 13.24 -2.48
C LEU A 35 -3.11 14.13 -3.72
N MET A 36 -2.44 13.77 -4.81
CA MET A 36 -2.43 14.53 -6.06
C MET A 36 -3.83 14.71 -6.66
N SER A 37 -4.67 13.67 -6.63
CA SER A 37 -6.03 13.71 -7.21
C SER A 37 -6.98 14.66 -6.50
N ILE A 38 -6.74 14.99 -5.23
CA ILE A 38 -7.59 15.90 -4.44
C ILE A 38 -7.08 17.34 -4.40
N VAL A 39 -5.93 17.63 -5.02
CA VAL A 39 -5.42 19.01 -5.12
C VAL A 39 -6.31 19.78 -6.08
N LEU A 40 -6.86 20.91 -5.61
CA LEU A 40 -7.73 21.77 -6.40
C LEU A 40 -7.02 23.07 -6.79
N LYS A 41 -7.36 23.59 -7.97
CA LYS A 41 -7.10 24.99 -8.34
C LYS A 41 -8.27 25.88 -7.91
N GLN A 42 -8.14 27.19 -8.13
CA GLN A 42 -9.25 28.12 -7.89
C GLN A 42 -10.52 27.68 -8.63
N GLY A 43 -11.66 27.78 -7.96
CA GLY A 43 -12.95 27.32 -8.50
C GLY A 43 -13.23 25.83 -8.30
N ASN A 44 -12.54 25.15 -7.38
CA ASN A 44 -12.75 23.73 -7.03
C ASN A 44 -12.55 22.73 -8.18
N VAL A 45 -11.79 23.12 -9.20
CA VAL A 45 -11.46 22.23 -10.31
C VAL A 45 -10.22 21.42 -9.94
N PRO A 46 -10.12 20.13 -10.29
CA PRO A 46 -8.90 19.35 -10.11
C PRO A 46 -7.70 20.05 -10.74
N LYS A 47 -6.60 20.15 -9.98
CA LYS A 47 -5.35 20.73 -10.47
C LYS A 47 -4.61 19.76 -11.38
N PHE A 48 -4.71 18.46 -11.08
CA PHE A 48 -4.00 17.42 -11.80
C PHE A 48 -4.99 16.42 -12.44
N SER A 49 -4.60 15.89 -13.60
CA SER A 49 -5.30 14.81 -14.31
C SER A 49 -4.50 13.49 -14.18
N SER A 50 -5.06 12.41 -14.72
CA SER A 50 -4.35 11.14 -14.89
C SER A 50 -3.06 11.28 -15.69
N ASP A 51 -3.02 12.15 -16.69
CA ASP A 51 -1.84 12.33 -17.54
C ASP A 51 -0.66 12.86 -16.74
N HIS A 52 -0.90 13.77 -15.80
CA HIS A 52 0.14 14.25 -14.90
C HIS A 52 0.67 13.13 -13.98
N ILE A 53 -0.18 12.20 -13.56
CA ILE A 53 0.25 11.04 -12.77
C ILE A 53 1.19 10.17 -13.63
N SER A 54 0.77 9.84 -14.86
CA SER A 54 1.58 9.04 -15.79
C SER A 54 2.94 9.67 -16.09
N ILE A 55 3.00 11.00 -16.24
CA ILE A 55 4.26 11.74 -16.44
C ILE A 55 5.19 11.57 -15.24
N ILE A 56 4.67 11.70 -14.02
CA ILE A 56 5.47 11.53 -12.80
C ILE A 56 5.97 10.09 -12.68
N GLU A 57 5.13 9.09 -12.98
CA GLU A 57 5.55 7.68 -12.96
C GLU A 57 6.65 7.38 -13.98
N HIS A 58 6.48 7.86 -15.21
CA HIS A 58 7.50 7.70 -16.25
C HIS A 58 8.83 8.36 -15.85
N THR A 59 8.77 9.57 -15.30
CA THR A 59 9.95 10.30 -14.83
C THR A 59 10.62 9.58 -13.65
N ALA A 60 9.83 9.09 -12.70
CA ALA A 60 10.32 8.31 -11.56
C ALA A 60 11.06 7.05 -12.01
N ASN A 61 10.52 6.33 -12.99
CA ASN A 61 11.15 5.14 -13.56
C ASN A 61 12.46 5.48 -14.29
N SER A 62 12.44 6.51 -15.13
CA SER A 62 13.60 6.94 -15.92
C SER A 62 14.75 7.42 -15.04
N ASP A 63 14.45 8.25 -14.04
CA ASP A 63 15.44 8.86 -13.15
C ASP A 63 15.79 7.94 -11.96
N LYS A 64 15.10 6.82 -11.80
CA LYS A 64 15.16 5.93 -10.62
C LYS A 64 14.94 6.71 -9.32
N ARG A 65 14.00 7.66 -9.35
CA ARG A 65 13.66 8.55 -8.24
C ARG A 65 12.31 8.20 -7.64
N ASN A 66 12.10 8.64 -6.42
CA ASN A 66 10.83 8.50 -5.72
C ASN A 66 9.75 9.38 -6.40
N ALA A 67 8.69 8.77 -6.92
CA ALA A 67 7.58 9.47 -7.58
C ALA A 67 6.88 10.49 -6.69
N ALA A 68 6.68 10.17 -5.40
CA ALA A 68 6.09 11.08 -4.44
C ALA A 68 6.98 12.30 -4.19
N GLN A 69 8.30 12.11 -4.19
CA GLN A 69 9.25 13.22 -4.07
C GLN A 69 9.21 14.12 -5.30
N ILE A 70 9.21 13.54 -6.51
CA ILE A 70 9.05 14.31 -7.75
C ILE A 70 7.76 15.13 -7.70
N PHE A 71 6.64 14.50 -7.31
CA PHE A 71 5.37 15.20 -7.13
C PHE A 71 5.47 16.38 -6.17
N LEU A 72 6.10 16.20 -5.00
CA LEU A 72 6.26 17.28 -4.01
C LEU A 72 7.17 18.41 -4.53
N ASP A 73 8.28 18.07 -5.20
CA ASP A 73 9.20 19.04 -5.78
C ASP A 73 8.47 19.92 -6.81
N GLU A 74 7.71 19.29 -7.70
CA GLU A 74 6.89 19.97 -8.71
C GLU A 74 5.79 20.81 -8.07
N TRP A 75 4.92 20.19 -7.28
CA TRP A 75 3.76 20.86 -6.71
C TRP A 75 4.13 22.02 -5.79
N SER A 76 5.20 21.88 -5.00
CA SER A 76 5.68 22.93 -4.08
C SER A 76 6.16 24.21 -4.78
N THR A 77 6.48 24.11 -6.07
CA THR A 77 6.97 25.20 -6.92
C THR A 77 5.98 25.62 -8.00
N MET A 78 4.71 25.19 -7.90
CA MET A 78 3.62 25.62 -8.78
C MET A 78 2.85 26.85 -8.26
N ASP A 79 2.23 27.59 -9.19
CA ASP A 79 1.38 28.79 -9.00
C ASP A 79 2.02 30.03 -8.35
N ARG A 80 1.38 31.19 -8.52
CA ARG A 80 1.77 32.40 -7.76
C ARG A 80 1.57 32.23 -6.26
N LYS A 81 0.47 31.57 -5.85
CA LYS A 81 0.20 31.21 -4.46
C LYS A 81 0.68 29.78 -4.20
N ARG A 82 1.86 29.66 -3.59
CA ARG A 82 2.51 28.37 -3.32
C ARG A 82 1.73 27.56 -2.27
N PRO A 83 1.73 26.22 -2.35
CA PRO A 83 1.10 25.39 -1.33
C PRO A 83 1.88 25.50 -0.01
N THR A 84 1.13 25.57 1.10
CA THR A 84 1.65 25.70 2.46
C THR A 84 1.48 24.41 3.25
N LEU A 85 2.14 24.31 4.40
CA LEU A 85 1.96 23.18 5.33
C LEU A 85 0.53 23.05 5.84
N LYS A 86 -0.18 24.17 6.01
CA LYS A 86 -1.62 24.17 6.32
C LYS A 86 -2.41 23.43 5.26
N LEU A 87 -2.27 23.83 3.99
CA LEU A 87 -2.97 23.20 2.87
C LEU A 87 -2.61 21.72 2.75
N LEU A 88 -1.31 21.39 2.87
CA LEU A 88 -0.85 20.02 2.84
C LEU A 88 -1.53 19.17 3.93
N GLN A 89 -1.52 19.63 5.18
CA GLN A 89 -2.13 18.90 6.29
C GLN A 89 -3.64 18.69 6.09
N GLU A 90 -4.37 19.72 5.66
CA GLU A 90 -5.80 19.63 5.34
C GLU A 90 -6.07 18.57 4.27
N LEU A 91 -5.28 18.54 3.20
CA LEU A 91 -5.42 17.56 2.13
C LEU A 91 -5.06 16.14 2.60
N LEU A 92 -3.99 15.98 3.38
CA LEU A 92 -3.60 14.67 3.93
C LEU A 92 -4.70 14.08 4.82
N ILE A 93 -5.31 14.90 5.68
CA ILE A 93 -6.43 14.48 6.54
C ILE A 93 -7.65 14.14 5.67
N LYS A 94 -7.99 14.99 4.70
CA LYS A 94 -9.12 14.75 3.79
C LYS A 94 -8.96 13.47 2.96
N ALA A 95 -7.74 13.13 2.59
CA ALA A 95 -7.40 11.89 1.91
C ALA A 95 -7.20 10.70 2.88
N GLU A 96 -7.41 10.87 4.19
CA GLU A 96 -7.17 9.85 5.22
C GLU A 96 -5.74 9.29 5.21
N LEU A 97 -4.77 10.09 4.75
CA LEU A 97 -3.35 9.74 4.72
C LEU A 97 -2.70 10.07 6.07
N PHE A 98 -3.23 9.47 7.13
CA PHE A 98 -2.92 9.86 8.51
C PHE A 98 -1.46 9.68 8.90
N ARG A 99 -0.74 8.70 8.32
CA ARG A 99 0.70 8.56 8.60
C ARG A 99 1.50 9.79 8.15
N ALA A 100 1.19 10.33 6.97
CA ALA A 100 1.82 11.55 6.48
C ALA A 100 1.31 12.78 7.26
N ALA A 101 0.02 12.82 7.60
CA ALA A 101 -0.56 13.91 8.39
C ALA A 101 0.06 14.00 9.80
N ASP A 102 0.24 12.86 10.46
CA ASP A 102 0.89 12.73 11.76
C ASP A 102 2.34 13.21 11.68
N TYR A 103 3.08 12.83 10.64
CA TYR A 103 4.46 13.29 10.44
C TYR A 103 4.54 14.82 10.27
N VAL A 104 3.67 15.40 9.44
CA VAL A 104 3.61 16.86 9.26
C VAL A 104 3.26 17.56 10.58
N ALA A 105 2.30 17.03 11.34
CA ALA A 105 1.88 17.63 12.60
C ALA A 105 2.95 17.50 13.70
N CYS A 106 3.40 16.28 14.00
CA CYS A 106 4.26 15.99 15.14
C CYS A 106 5.74 16.27 14.87
N ASP A 107 6.25 15.89 13.72
CA ASP A 107 7.68 15.94 13.44
C ASP A 107 8.09 17.29 12.86
N ILE A 108 7.29 17.86 11.97
CA ILE A 108 7.58 19.15 11.33
C ILE A 108 7.02 20.31 12.17
N LEU A 109 5.71 20.34 12.43
CA LEU A 109 5.04 21.48 13.07
C LEU A 109 5.11 21.47 14.61
N LYS A 110 5.49 20.34 15.22
CA LYS A 110 5.51 20.13 16.69
C LYS A 110 4.15 20.39 17.34
N GLN A 111 3.09 19.92 16.69
CA GLN A 111 1.70 20.02 17.10
C GLN A 111 1.12 18.65 17.45
N GLU A 112 -0.08 18.64 18.03
CA GLU A 112 -0.85 17.42 18.28
C GLU A 112 -1.23 16.69 17.00
N ARG A 113 -1.42 15.37 17.11
CA ARG A 113 -1.84 14.54 15.98
C ARG A 113 -3.25 14.93 15.53
N PRO A 114 -3.54 14.90 14.22
CA PRO A 114 -4.90 15.03 13.73
C PRO A 114 -5.85 14.00 14.36
N LYS A 115 -7.06 14.44 14.71
CA LYS A 115 -8.11 13.54 15.20
C LYS A 115 -8.42 12.49 14.13
N ARG A 116 -8.48 11.22 14.53
CA ARG A 116 -8.95 10.14 13.65
C ARG A 116 -10.48 10.22 13.48
N PRO A 117 -11.03 9.77 12.35
CA PRO A 117 -12.47 9.72 12.14
C PRO A 117 -13.16 8.79 13.14
N ASP A 118 -14.43 9.07 13.44
CA ASP A 118 -15.24 8.26 14.35
C ASP A 118 -15.80 6.97 13.67
N CYS A 119 -15.49 6.76 12.39
CA CYS A 119 -15.83 5.56 11.61
C CYS A 119 -14.79 5.28 10.51
N GLY A 120 -14.89 4.14 9.83
CA GLY A 120 -14.01 3.78 8.72
C GLY A 120 -12.68 3.14 9.16
N PRO A 121 -11.74 2.92 8.21
CA PRO A 121 -10.55 2.10 8.46
C PRO A 121 -9.54 2.75 9.42
N ALA A 122 -9.58 4.07 9.56
CA ALA A 122 -8.68 4.81 10.44
C ALA A 122 -9.26 5.02 11.85
N HIS A 123 -10.49 4.57 12.11
CA HIS A 123 -11.14 4.67 13.41
C HIS A 123 -10.40 3.85 14.47
N SER A 124 -10.27 4.40 15.68
CA SER A 124 -9.67 3.69 16.81
C SER A 124 -10.62 2.60 17.31
N ILE A 125 -10.11 1.38 17.46
CA ILE A 125 -10.87 0.27 18.03
C ILE A 125 -10.57 0.21 19.53
N ASP A 126 -11.61 0.14 20.36
CA ASP A 126 -11.45 -0.15 21.78
C ASP A 126 -11.10 -1.64 21.96
N THR A 127 -9.90 -1.90 22.45
CA THR A 127 -9.40 -3.24 22.78
C THR A 127 -9.38 -3.48 24.28
N SER A 128 -10.23 -2.79 25.05
CA SER A 128 -10.38 -3.06 26.48
C SER A 128 -10.91 -4.47 26.72
N ASP A 129 -10.48 -5.10 27.83
CA ASP A 129 -10.93 -6.45 28.23
C ASP A 129 -12.45 -6.54 28.28
N THR A 130 -13.13 -5.45 28.65
CA THR A 130 -14.60 -5.41 28.72
C THR A 130 -15.25 -5.57 27.35
N VAL A 131 -14.69 -4.98 26.29
CA VAL A 131 -15.19 -5.12 24.93
C VAL A 131 -14.82 -6.49 24.37
N ILE A 132 -13.60 -6.95 24.61
CA ILE A 132 -13.13 -8.27 24.17
C ILE A 132 -14.00 -9.39 24.76
N ASN A 133 -14.25 -9.38 26.07
CA ASN A 133 -15.07 -10.41 26.73
C ASN A 133 -16.51 -10.43 26.19
N LYS A 134 -17.13 -9.26 25.98
CA LYS A 134 -18.46 -9.16 25.34
C LYS A 134 -18.47 -9.76 23.93
N LEU A 135 -17.41 -9.57 23.15
CA LEU A 135 -17.31 -10.16 21.81
C LEU A 135 -17.13 -11.69 21.85
N LEU A 136 -16.43 -12.22 22.87
CA LEU A 136 -16.30 -13.66 23.07
C LEU A 136 -17.62 -14.29 23.51
N ASP A 137 -18.34 -13.66 24.45
CA ASP A 137 -19.65 -14.13 24.91
C ASP A 137 -20.67 -14.21 23.77
N ASN A 138 -20.66 -13.22 22.87
CA ASN A 138 -21.54 -13.19 21.70
C ASN A 138 -21.21 -14.25 20.64
N GLN A 139 -19.98 -14.75 20.58
CA GLN A 139 -19.59 -15.85 19.68
C GLN A 139 -19.95 -17.23 20.25
N MET A 140 -20.24 -17.34 21.55
CA MET A 140 -20.58 -18.59 22.21
C MET A 140 -22.10 -18.88 22.29
N LEU A 141 -22.93 -18.24 21.45
CA LEU A 141 -24.36 -18.60 21.38
C LEU A 141 -24.52 -20.10 21.02
N PRO A 142 -25.48 -20.81 21.64
CA PRO A 142 -25.34 -22.24 21.92
C PRO A 142 -25.40 -23.13 20.69
N LEU A 143 -24.53 -24.13 20.65
CA LEU A 143 -24.58 -25.29 19.76
C LEU A 143 -25.75 -26.23 20.13
N ASP A 144 -26.97 -25.71 20.33
CA ASP A 144 -28.13 -26.53 20.72
C ASP A 144 -28.94 -27.04 19.51
N THR A 145 -28.38 -27.02 18.29
CA THR A 145 -28.97 -27.67 17.10
C THR A 145 -28.13 -28.84 16.57
N PHE A 146 -27.29 -29.46 17.41
CA PHE A 146 -26.63 -30.73 17.07
C PHE A 146 -27.14 -31.93 17.87
N VAL A 147 -28.41 -31.94 18.27
CA VAL A 147 -29.11 -33.19 18.62
C VAL A 147 -29.58 -33.86 17.32
N ASN A 148 -28.63 -34.32 16.50
CA ASN A 148 -28.78 -35.35 15.45
C ASN A 148 -27.48 -35.50 14.64
N ARG A 149 -26.33 -35.62 15.31
CA ARG A 149 -25.18 -36.28 14.70
C ARG A 149 -24.92 -37.57 15.43
N VAL A 150 -24.99 -38.65 14.65
CA VAL A 150 -24.52 -40.00 14.98
C VAL A 150 -23.24 -39.90 15.82
N PRO A 151 -23.13 -40.64 16.93
CA PRO A 151 -21.95 -40.56 17.78
C PRO A 151 -20.70 -40.85 16.94
N LEU A 152 -19.79 -39.86 16.89
CA LEU A 152 -18.44 -40.05 16.40
C LEU A 152 -17.79 -41.11 17.28
N LYS A 153 -17.57 -42.30 16.70
CA LYS A 153 -16.84 -43.38 17.36
C LYS A 153 -15.44 -42.87 17.75
N PRO A 154 -14.89 -43.32 18.89
CA PRO A 154 -13.54 -42.99 19.31
C PRO A 154 -12.53 -43.29 18.19
N THR A 155 -11.55 -42.41 18.01
CA THR A 155 -10.48 -42.51 16.99
C THR A 155 -9.73 -43.84 17.00
N SER A 156 -9.77 -44.58 18.11
CA SER A 156 -9.22 -45.94 18.21
C SER A 156 -9.95 -46.98 17.36
N GLU A 157 -11.25 -46.83 17.08
CA GLU A 157 -12.01 -47.79 16.25
C GLU A 157 -11.80 -47.55 14.73
N LEU A 158 -11.47 -46.32 14.32
CA LEU A 158 -11.19 -46.02 12.91
C LEU A 158 -9.83 -46.55 12.46
N ILE A 159 -8.85 -46.62 13.36
CA ILE A 159 -7.50 -47.11 13.04
C ILE A 159 -7.51 -48.63 12.77
N SER A 160 -8.39 -49.40 13.43
CA SER A 160 -8.54 -50.84 13.16
C SER A 160 -9.22 -51.16 11.82
N GLU A 161 -10.06 -50.25 11.30
CA GLU A 161 -10.75 -50.43 10.01
C GLU A 161 -9.81 -50.15 8.83
N ILE A 162 -8.92 -49.15 8.97
CA ILE A 162 -7.94 -48.77 7.93
C ILE A 162 -6.90 -49.87 7.73
N ASN A 163 -6.43 -50.51 8.81
CA ASN A 163 -5.42 -51.58 8.74
C ASN A 163 -5.96 -52.91 8.18
N ARG A 164 -7.24 -52.98 7.83
CA ARG A 164 -7.89 -54.19 7.31
C ARG A 164 -8.07 -54.17 5.78
N ILE A 165 -7.76 -53.05 5.12
CA ILE A 165 -7.95 -52.87 3.67
C ILE A 165 -6.66 -53.11 2.87
N ASP A 166 -5.50 -53.17 3.53
CA ASP A 166 -4.23 -53.45 2.83
C ASP A 166 -3.81 -54.91 2.97
N SER A 167 -4.45 -55.77 2.18
CA SER A 167 -3.92 -57.08 1.82
C SER A 167 -4.53 -57.52 0.50
N SER A 168 -3.67 -57.61 -0.51
CA SER A 168 -3.89 -58.15 -1.87
C SER A 168 -4.25 -57.12 -2.93
N GLU A 169 -3.25 -56.64 -3.69
CA GLU A 169 -2.92 -57.22 -5.00
C GLU A 169 -1.61 -56.63 -5.58
N LYS A 170 -0.79 -57.52 -6.15
CA LYS A 170 0.47 -57.24 -6.88
C LYS A 170 0.20 -56.55 -8.22
N MET A 171 1.22 -55.84 -8.74
CA MET A 171 1.85 -55.93 -10.09
C MET A 171 2.48 -54.55 -10.49
N PRO A 172 3.31 -54.43 -11.56
CA PRO A 172 4.76 -54.67 -11.59
C PRO A 172 5.57 -53.39 -11.96
N ALA A 173 6.91 -53.49 -11.90
CA ALA A 173 7.87 -52.41 -12.16
C ALA A 173 8.32 -52.33 -13.64
N ILE A 174 8.35 -51.12 -14.25
CA ILE A 174 9.14 -50.75 -15.45
C ILE A 174 9.43 -49.22 -15.40
N VAL A 175 10.63 -48.76 -15.05
CA VAL A 175 11.75 -48.20 -15.89
C VAL A 175 11.51 -46.80 -16.50
N GLN A 176 12.42 -45.86 -16.15
CA GLN A 176 13.01 -44.69 -16.85
C GLN A 176 12.14 -43.97 -17.92
N THR A 177 12.01 -42.65 -17.98
CA THR A 177 13.05 -41.66 -18.37
C THR A 177 12.40 -40.26 -18.30
N MET A 178 13.06 -39.22 -17.75
CA MET A 178 12.60 -37.83 -17.88
C MET A 178 13.31 -37.18 -19.07
N GLU A 179 12.57 -36.95 -20.14
CA GLU A 179 13.00 -36.13 -21.27
C GLU A 179 12.71 -34.65 -21.01
N ASN A 180 13.79 -33.86 -21.10
CA ASN A 180 13.92 -32.55 -21.74
C ASN A 180 12.66 -31.68 -21.96
N TYR A 181 12.65 -30.51 -21.32
CA TYR A 181 12.19 -29.29 -21.99
C TYR A 181 13.24 -28.18 -21.86
N LYS A 182 13.55 -27.68 -23.06
CA LYS A 182 14.65 -26.82 -23.51
C LYS A 182 14.28 -25.35 -23.27
N CYS A 183 15.15 -24.58 -22.60
CA CYS A 183 15.11 -23.12 -22.64
C CYS A 183 15.73 -22.68 -23.96
N GLU A 184 14.96 -21.99 -24.81
CA GLU A 184 15.48 -21.36 -26.02
C GLU A 184 16.18 -20.04 -25.68
N GLU A 185 17.48 -20.05 -25.93
CA GLU A 185 18.37 -18.91 -26.06
C GLU A 185 18.16 -18.31 -27.45
N LEU A 186 17.89 -17.00 -27.56
CA LEU A 186 17.97 -16.27 -28.81
C LEU A 186 18.80 -14.99 -28.61
N LEU A 187 20.02 -15.03 -29.15
CA LEU A 187 20.85 -13.86 -29.41
C LEU A 187 20.87 -13.58 -30.93
N SER A 188 20.59 -12.31 -31.24
CA SER A 188 21.18 -11.42 -32.26
C SER A 188 21.13 -11.77 -33.76
N GLU A 189 20.53 -10.83 -34.52
CA GLU A 189 20.86 -10.29 -35.87
C GLU A 189 19.52 -9.72 -36.45
N GLU A 190 19.35 -8.51 -36.99
CA GLU A 190 20.20 -7.53 -37.68
C GLU A 190 19.66 -6.10 -37.44
N LEU A 191 20.54 -5.10 -37.39
CA LEU A 191 20.19 -3.67 -37.41
C LEU A 191 20.50 -3.06 -38.79
N PRO A 192 19.58 -2.31 -39.43
CA PRO A 192 19.95 -1.41 -40.50
C PRO A 192 20.39 -0.05 -39.94
N VAL A 193 21.65 0.29 -40.23
CA VAL A 193 22.25 1.62 -40.07
C VAL A 193 21.62 2.58 -41.07
N VAL A 194 21.03 3.69 -40.59
CA VAL A 194 20.73 4.85 -41.44
C VAL A 194 21.41 6.08 -40.84
N LEU A 195 22.53 6.44 -41.47
CA LEU A 195 23.15 7.76 -41.39
C LEU A 195 22.21 8.78 -42.03
N ASN A 196 21.88 9.86 -41.32
CA ASN A 196 21.35 11.06 -41.95
C ASN A 196 22.24 12.26 -41.62
N ASN A 197 22.93 12.72 -42.66
CA ASN A 197 23.78 13.89 -42.67
C ASN A 197 22.91 15.15 -42.72
N TYR A 198 23.11 16.08 -41.80
CA TYR A 198 22.65 17.46 -41.96
C TYR A 198 23.62 18.21 -42.87
N LYS A 199 23.06 18.90 -43.85
CA LYS A 199 23.74 19.89 -44.69
C LYS A 199 23.04 21.22 -44.52
#